data_AF-F6IBF5-F1
#
_entry.id   AF-F6IBF5-F1
#
_cell.length_a   1.000
_cell.length_b   1.000
_cell.length_c   1.000
_cell.angle_alpha   90.00
_cell.angle_beta   90.00
_cell.angle_gamma   90.00
#
_symmetry.space_group_name_H-M   'P 1'
#
loop_
_entity.id
_entity.type
_entity.pdbx_description
1 polymer ?
#
loop_
_entity_poly.entity_id
_entity_poly.type
_entity_poly.pdbx_seq_one_letter_code
_entity_poly.pdbx_strand_id
1 'polypeptide(L)' 'HLDWTTAFSIRYGNLYYNPFHGLSIVFLYGSVLLFAMHAATILAVSRFGGDRELEQIYDR' A
#
# COMPACT_ATOMS: atom_id res chain seq x y z
N HIS A 1 -6.47 -5.34 -22.90
CA HIS A 1 -6.45 -5.96 -21.55
C HIS A 1 -7.39 -5.22 -20.59
N LEU A 2 -7.51 -3.89 -20.66
CA LEU A 2 -8.51 -3.13 -19.89
C LEU A 2 -9.95 -3.57 -20.18
N ASP A 3 -10.31 -3.77 -21.46
CA ASP A 3 -11.65 -4.27 -21.84
C ASP A 3 -11.96 -5.63 -21.22
N TRP A 4 -10.94 -6.49 -21.11
CA TRP A 4 -11.07 -7.78 -20.44
C TRP A 4 -11.33 -7.62 -18.94
N THR A 5 -10.63 -6.70 -18.25
CA THR A 5 -10.87 -6.40 -16.82
C THR A 5 -12.31 -5.95 -16.58
N THR A 6 -12.81 -5.05 -17.43
CA THR A 6 -14.21 -4.58 -17.36
C THR A 6 -15.19 -5.71 -17.67
N ALA A 7 -14.98 -6.46 -18.76
CA ALA A 7 -15.83 -7.58 -19.14
C ALA A 7 -15.87 -8.69 -18.07
N PHE A 8 -14.75 -8.93 -17.38
CA PHE A 8 -14.67 -9.87 -16.26
C PHE A 8 -15.60 -9.42 -15.11
N SER A 9 -15.57 -8.14 -14.73
CA SER A 9 -16.48 -7.61 -13.70
C SER A 9 -17.95 -7.73 -14.10
N ILE A 10 -18.29 -7.42 -15.36
CA ILE A 10 -19.65 -7.55 -15.88
C ILE A 10 -20.08 -9.03 -15.85
N ARG A 11 -19.23 -9.95 -16.30
CA ARG A 11 -19.54 -11.37 -16.41
C ARG A 11 -19.87 -12.01 -15.06
N TYR A 12 -19.20 -11.57 -13.99
CA TYR A 12 -19.35 -12.10 -12.63
C TYR A 12 -20.22 -11.22 -11.71
N GLY A 13 -21.02 -10.30 -12.26
CA GLY A 13 -22.04 -9.60 -11.49
C GLY A 13 -21.51 -8.51 -10.56
N ASN A 14 -20.58 -7.69 -11.04
CA ASN A 14 -19.98 -6.53 -10.36
C ASN A 14 -19.02 -6.88 -9.22
N LEU A 15 -17.72 -6.76 -9.50
CA LEU A 15 -16.65 -7.04 -8.55
C LEU A 15 -16.60 -6.12 -7.32
N TYR A 16 -17.30 -4.99 -7.28
CA TYR A 16 -17.36 -4.16 -6.06
C TYR A 16 -17.97 -4.91 -4.87
N TYR A 17 -18.77 -5.94 -5.12
CA TYR A 17 -19.39 -6.77 -4.07
C TYR A 17 -18.60 -8.06 -3.76
N ASN A 18 -17.45 -8.28 -4.41
CA ASN A 18 -16.57 -9.38 -4.06
C ASN A 18 -15.72 -9.00 -2.82
N PRO A 19 -15.76 -9.78 -1.72
CA PRO A 19 -15.05 -9.43 -0.49
C PRO A 19 -13.52 -9.41 -0.65
N PHE A 20 -12.94 -10.29 -1.47
CA PHE A 20 -11.50 -10.30 -1.72
C PHE A 20 -11.05 -9.13 -2.61
N HIS A 21 -11.89 -8.71 -3.56
CA HIS A 21 -11.63 -7.50 -4.34
C HIS A 21 -11.68 -6.25 -3.44
N GLY A 22 -12.65 -6.19 -2.52
CA GLY A 22 -12.71 -5.16 -1.48
C GLY A 22 -11.44 -5.14 -0.61
N LEU A 23 -11.00 -6.29 -0.10
CA LEU A 23 -9.74 -6.41 0.64
C LEU A 23 -8.53 -5.96 -0.18
N SER A 24 -8.47 -6.32 -1.47
CA SER A 24 -7.39 -5.88 -2.36
C SER A 24 -7.33 -4.37 -2.53
N ILE A 25 -8.48 -3.69 -2.65
CA ILE A 25 -8.55 -2.22 -2.69
C ILE A 25 -8.06 -1.62 -1.37
N VAL A 26 -8.48 -2.17 -0.22
CA VAL A 26 -8.02 -1.72 1.10
C VAL A 26 -6.51 -1.83 1.22
N PHE A 27 -5.92 -2.96 0.81
CA PHE A 27 -4.46 -3.11 0.84
C PHE A 27 -3.76 -2.18 -0.15
N LEU A 28 -4.32 -1.96 -1.34
CA LEU A 28 -3.75 -1.02 -2.31
C LEU A 28 -3.66 0.41 -1.73
N TYR A 29 -4.77 0.92 -1.19
CA TYR A 29 -4.78 2.25 -0.57
C TYR A 29 -3.95 2.29 0.72
N GLY A 30 -4.01 1.23 1.53
CA GLY A 30 -3.23 1.09 2.75
C GLY A 30 -1.73 1.10 2.50
N SER A 31 -1.25 0.45 1.43
CA SER A 31 0.17 0.46 1.04
C SER A 31 0.65 1.86 0.67
N VAL A 32 -0.12 2.60 -0.13
CA VAL A 32 0.24 3.99 -0.49
C VAL A 32 0.25 4.87 0.75
N LEU A 33 -0.76 4.75 1.61
CA LEU A 33 -0.85 5.50 2.87
C LEU A 33 0.34 5.21 3.78
N LEU A 34 0.62 3.94 4.07
CA LEU A 34 1.70 3.54 4.96
C LEU A 34 3.07 3.90 4.40
N PHE A 35 3.28 3.74 3.09
CA PHE A 35 4.56 4.11 2.49
C PHE A 35 4.78 5.63 2.50
N ALA A 36 3.74 6.42 2.25
CA ALA A 36 3.81 7.87 2.40
C ALA A 36 4.15 8.28 3.84
N MET A 37 3.48 7.70 4.83
CA MET A 37 3.76 7.96 6.25
C MET A 37 5.19 7.56 6.63
N HIS A 38 5.60 6.36 6.22
CA HIS A 38 6.92 5.82 6.53
C HIS A 38 8.03 6.64 5.87
N ALA A 39 7.97 6.86 4.55
CA ALA A 39 8.97 7.64 3.83
C ALA A 39 9.07 9.08 4.34
N ALA A 40 7.94 9.74 4.61
CA ALA A 40 7.95 11.08 5.19
C ALA A 40 8.59 11.08 6.60
N THR A 41 8.32 10.07 7.41
CA THR A 41 8.92 9.94 8.75
C THR A 41 10.43 9.75 8.66
N ILE A 42 10.91 8.81 7.84
CA ILE A 42 12.35 8.54 7.64
C ILE A 42 13.06 9.80 7.14
N LEU A 43 12.49 10.51 6.16
CA LEU A 43 13.05 11.77 5.68
C LEU A 43 13.06 12.86 6.77
N ALA A 44 12.03 12.95 7.60
CA ALA A 44 11.96 13.91 8.70
C ALA A 44 13.04 13.65 9.78
N VAL A 45 13.40 12.40 10.04
CA VAL A 45 14.45 12.03 11.01
C VAL A 45 15.81 11.75 10.37
N SER A 46 15.96 11.88 9.06
CA SER A 46 17.22 11.64 8.33
C SER A 46 18.40 12.43 8.87
N ARG A 47 18.18 13.66 9.36
CA ARG A 47 19.24 14.48 10.00
C ARG A 47 19.82 13.87 11.28
N PHE A 48 19.13 12.90 11.87
CA PHE A 48 19.57 12.11 13.01
C PHE A 48 20.07 10.71 12.60
N GLY A 49 20.23 10.45 11.30
CA GLY A 49 20.62 9.15 10.75
C GLY A 49 19.50 8.12 10.78
N GLY A 50 18.23 8.52 10.85
CA GLY A 50 17.09 7.60 10.94
C GLY A 50 16.87 6.71 9.71
N ASP A 51 17.53 7.00 8.59
CA ASP A 51 17.61 6.14 7.39
C ASP A 51 18.52 4.91 7.58
N ARG A 52 19.39 4.92 8.61
CA ARG A 52 20.22 3.76 9.02
C ARG A 52 19.40 2.81 9.89
N GLU A 53 18.32 2.29 9.32
CA GLU A 53 17.28 1.58 10.06
C GLU A 53 17.81 0.32 10.77
N LEU A 54 18.73 -0.42 10.16
CA LEU A 54 19.33 -1.60 10.80
C LEU A 54 20.03 -1.21 12.10
N GLU A 55 20.79 -0.12 12.09
CA GLU A 55 21.45 0.40 13.28
C GLU A 55 20.50 0.89 14.35
N GLN A 56 19.49 1.65 13.95
CA GLN A 56 18.48 2.19 14.85
C GLN A 56 17.60 1.10 15.48
N ILE A 57 17.41 -0.04 14.80
CA ILE A 57 16.63 -1.17 15.34
C ILE A 57 17.39 -1.90 16.45
N TYR A 58 18.72 -2.06 16.33
CA TYR A 58 19.50 -2.80 17.33
C TYR A 58 20.00 -1.92 18.48
N ASP A 59 20.21 -0.62 18.28
CA ASP A 59 20.72 0.34 19.28
C ASP A 59 20.03 1.71 19.12
N ARG A 60 19.10 2.00 20.04
CA ARG A 60 18.15 3.12 19.94
C ARG A 60 18.61 4.38 20.66
#